data_AF-U9U6U0-F1
#
_entry.id   AF-U9U6U0-F1
#
_cell.length_a   1.000
_cell.length_b   1.000
_cell.length_c   1.000
_cell.angle_alpha   90.00
_cell.angle_beta   90.00
_cell.angle_gamma   90.00
#
_symmetry.space_group_name_H-M   'P 1'
#
loop_
_entity.id
_entity.type
_entity.pdbx_description
1 polymer ?
#
loop_
_entity_poly.entity_id
_entity_poly.type
_entity_poly.pdbx_seq_one_letter_code
_entity_poly.pdbx_strand_id
1 'polypeptide(L)'
;MSHIKIPKWINLIEEHISKKHIKCYEYNNFSNLKVIGTGGFGKVYRANWKSSHSTLALKPFNDATADKIVYEKYILVMEYADGGTLREYLNNNFDNLTWNDKLKMAHQLTCAVSYLHDKNIIHLNLHSQNVLIRQNTIKLTGFGLSDISCQNGIIPYIDPKKFSLGNYTLNKKSDVYSIGVLLWEMLSGRPPFEYEDQYNLRTLISQGLRETPIPNTPKNYEMIYTGCWKHEPYDRPTIQEVVSRLEAIITKN
;
A
#
# COMPACT_ATOMS: atom_id res chain seq x y z
N MET A 1 21.85 -33.13 16.80
CA MET A 1 22.05 -32.00 15.87
C MET A 1 20.74 -31.79 15.13
N SER A 2 20.00 -30.73 15.45
CA SER A 2 18.78 -30.37 14.71
C SER A 2 19.20 -29.81 13.34
N HIS A 3 18.75 -30.46 12.27
CA HIS A 3 18.90 -29.91 10.92
C HIS A 3 18.02 -28.67 10.81
N ILE A 4 18.65 -27.50 10.81
CA ILE A 4 17.97 -26.24 10.50
C ILE A 4 17.54 -26.32 9.03
N LYS A 5 16.23 -26.42 8.80
CA LYS A 5 15.68 -26.37 7.44
C LYS A 5 15.83 -24.95 6.91
N ILE A 6 16.64 -24.78 5.88
CA ILE A 6 16.72 -23.52 5.12
C ILE A 6 15.33 -23.22 4.54
N PRO A 7 14.75 -22.04 4.77
CA PRO A 7 13.48 -21.65 4.17
C PRO A 7 13.51 -21.74 2.65
N LYS A 8 12.43 -22.29 2.04
CA LYS A 8 12.32 -22.47 0.58
C LYS A 8 12.55 -21.18 -0.22
N TRP A 9 12.21 -20.02 0.34
CA TRP A 9 12.39 -18.73 -0.32
C TRP A 9 13.85 -18.32 -0.50
N ILE A 10 14.76 -18.78 0.38
CA ILE A 10 16.19 -18.48 0.26
C ILE A 10 16.76 -19.11 -1.01
N ASN A 11 16.41 -20.38 -1.29
CA ASN A 11 16.85 -21.06 -2.50
C ASN A 11 16.33 -20.36 -3.77
N LEU A 12 15.10 -19.86 -3.73
CA LEU A 12 14.52 -19.10 -4.85
C LEU A 12 15.30 -17.81 -5.12
N ILE A 13 15.67 -17.07 -4.06
CA ILE A 13 16.50 -15.86 -4.19
C ILE A 13 17.86 -16.22 -4.78
N GLU A 14 18.53 -17.25 -4.26
CA GLU A 14 19.85 -17.69 -4.75
C GLU A 14 19.82 -18.12 -6.21
N GLU A 15 18.76 -18.82 -6.64
CA GLU A 15 18.54 -19.17 -8.04
C GLU A 15 18.44 -17.91 -8.91
N HIS A 16 17.69 -16.90 -8.48
CA HIS A 16 17.51 -15.66 -9.25
C HIS A 16 18.75 -14.76 -9.24
N ILE A 17 19.57 -14.83 -8.19
CA ILE A 17 20.90 -14.20 -8.14
C ILE A 17 21.82 -14.87 -9.15
N SER A 18 21.89 -16.21 -9.18
CA SER A 18 22.76 -16.94 -10.11
C SER A 18 22.36 -16.72 -11.58
N LYS A 19 21.06 -16.59 -11.85
CA LYS A 19 20.51 -16.20 -13.16
C LYS A 19 20.66 -14.71 -13.49
N LYS A 20 21.24 -13.90 -12.60
CA LYS A 20 21.39 -12.44 -12.73
C LYS A 20 20.06 -11.67 -12.91
N HIS A 21 18.94 -12.27 -12.48
CA HIS A 21 17.65 -11.59 -12.42
C HIS A 21 17.59 -10.60 -11.25
N ILE A 22 18.38 -10.85 -10.19
CA ILE A 22 18.51 -9.99 -9.02
C ILE A 22 19.96 -9.54 -8.90
N LYS A 23 20.18 -8.24 -8.72
CA LYS A 23 21.50 -7.68 -8.41
C LYS A 23 21.71 -7.73 -6.89
N CYS A 24 22.90 -8.17 -6.48
CA CYS A 24 23.33 -8.19 -5.09
C CYS A 24 24.43 -7.18 -4.84
N TYR A 25 24.46 -6.71 -3.60
CA TYR A 25 25.38 -5.69 -3.15
C TYR A 25 25.88 -6.05 -1.75
N GLU A 26 27.18 -5.90 -1.52
CA GLU A 26 27.75 -6.09 -0.18
C GLU A 26 27.19 -5.06 0.79
N TYR A 27 26.79 -5.51 1.98
CA TYR A 27 26.23 -4.65 3.02
C TYR A 27 27.18 -3.50 3.42
N ASN A 28 28.49 -3.73 3.33
CA ASN A 28 29.51 -2.74 3.61
C ASN A 28 29.50 -1.55 2.62
N ASN A 29 28.74 -1.60 1.53
CA ASN A 29 28.53 -0.46 0.64
C ASN A 29 27.53 0.56 1.17
N PHE A 30 26.86 0.27 2.29
CA PHE A 30 25.86 1.16 2.89
C PHE A 30 26.40 1.81 4.18
N SER A 31 26.00 3.04 4.45
CA SER A 31 26.37 3.79 5.66
C SER A 31 25.25 4.71 6.13
N ASN A 32 25.41 5.34 7.30
CA ASN A 32 24.46 6.31 7.87
C ASN A 32 23.03 5.75 7.99
N LEU A 33 22.91 4.53 8.51
CA LEU A 33 21.62 3.87 8.67
C LEU A 33 20.76 4.64 9.68
N LYS A 34 19.54 5.01 9.27
CA LYS A 34 18.52 5.55 10.18
C LYS A 34 17.20 4.85 9.97
N VAL A 35 16.54 4.48 11.06
CA VAL A 35 15.21 3.87 11.00
C VAL A 35 14.23 4.91 10.45
N ILE A 36 13.45 4.51 9.44
CA ILE A 36 12.43 5.35 8.78
C ILE A 36 11.02 4.74 8.85
N GLY A 37 10.89 3.50 9.34
CA GLY A 37 9.59 2.86 9.52
C GLY A 37 9.73 1.56 10.28
N THR A 38 8.65 1.14 10.94
CA THR A 38 8.56 -0.17 11.60
C THR A 38 7.22 -0.80 11.23
N GLY A 39 7.22 -2.05 10.78
CA GLY A 39 6.01 -2.80 10.45
C GLY A 39 6.10 -4.25 10.90
N GLY A 40 5.14 -5.08 10.48
CA GLY A 40 5.06 -6.50 10.87
C GLY A 40 6.29 -7.36 10.51
N PHE A 41 7.16 -6.86 9.62
CA PHE A 41 8.41 -7.51 9.17
C PHE A 41 9.66 -6.81 9.71
N GLY A 42 9.52 -6.00 10.75
CA GLY A 42 10.62 -5.28 11.38
C GLY A 42 10.83 -3.86 10.85
N LYS A 43 12.04 -3.36 11.03
CA LYS A 43 12.42 -1.97 10.76
C LYS A 43 12.86 -1.79 9.31
N VAL A 44 12.51 -0.66 8.73
CA VAL A 44 13.04 -0.17 7.45
C VAL A 44 14.04 0.94 7.75
N TYR A 45 15.17 0.93 7.06
CA TYR A 45 16.26 1.88 7.25
C TYR A 45 16.47 2.71 5.98
N ARG A 46 16.75 4.01 6.11
CA ARG A 46 17.43 4.75 5.05
C ARG A 46 18.94 4.58 5.20
N ALA A 47 19.65 4.48 4.09
CA ALA A 47 21.10 4.41 4.07
C ALA A 47 21.68 5.17 2.88
N ASN A 48 22.92 5.64 3.01
CA ASN A 48 23.69 6.22 1.92
C ASN A 48 24.49 5.11 1.25
N TRP A 49 24.48 5.08 -0.09
CA TRP A 49 25.29 4.16 -0.88
C TRP A 49 26.68 4.75 -1.11
N LYS A 50 27.73 4.18 -0.51
CA LYS A 50 29.08 4.78 -0.41
C LYS A 50 29.71 5.24 -1.73
N SER A 51 29.50 4.51 -2.83
CA SER A 51 30.08 4.89 -4.14
C SER A 51 29.21 5.89 -4.92
N SER A 52 28.17 6.45 -4.30
CA SER A 52 27.31 7.47 -4.88
C SER A 52 26.83 8.47 -3.83
N HIS A 53 26.19 9.55 -4.24
CA HIS A 53 25.44 10.41 -3.31
C HIS A 53 23.97 9.98 -3.17
N SER A 54 23.63 8.75 -3.57
CA SER A 54 22.25 8.25 -3.55
C SER A 54 21.86 7.72 -2.17
N THR A 55 20.65 8.07 -1.75
CA THR A 55 19.98 7.51 -0.57
C THR A 55 19.04 6.38 -0.99
N LEU A 56 19.10 5.27 -0.26
CA LEU A 56 18.33 4.04 -0.53
C LEU A 56 17.58 3.60 0.73
N ALA A 57 16.53 2.80 0.54
CA ALA A 57 15.81 2.14 1.61
C ALA A 57 16.25 0.67 1.72
N LEU A 58 16.52 0.23 2.95
CA LEU A 58 16.95 -1.12 3.30
C LEU A 58 15.87 -1.76 4.17
N LYS A 59 15.33 -2.89 3.70
CA LYS A 59 14.32 -3.67 4.43
C LYS A 59 14.84 -5.10 4.66
N PRO A 60 15.23 -5.45 5.89
CA PRO A 60 15.55 -6.83 6.24
C PRO A 60 14.34 -7.75 6.07
N PHE A 61 14.58 -9.00 5.69
CA PHE A 61 13.55 -10.03 5.71
C PHE A 61 13.50 -10.64 7.12
N ASN A 62 12.59 -10.18 7.98
CA ASN A 62 12.38 -10.84 9.26
C ASN A 62 11.32 -11.92 9.12
N ASP A 63 11.72 -13.17 9.33
CA ASP A 63 10.79 -14.28 9.52
C ASP A 63 10.39 -14.32 11.00
N ALA A 64 9.17 -13.87 11.31
CA ALA A 64 8.64 -13.90 12.68
C ALA A 64 8.34 -15.33 13.19
N THR A 65 8.49 -16.37 12.35
CA THR A 65 8.15 -17.75 12.68
C THR A 65 9.37 -18.65 12.95
N ALA A 66 10.60 -18.16 12.75
CA ALA A 66 11.81 -18.92 13.02
C ALA A 66 12.37 -18.55 14.41
N ASP A 67 12.50 -19.54 15.29
CA ASP A 67 13.20 -19.45 16.56
C ASP A 67 14.51 -18.64 16.45
N LYS A 68 14.47 -17.37 16.86
CA LYS A 68 15.56 -16.47 17.28
C LYS A 68 16.92 -16.52 16.55
N ILE A 69 16.99 -17.08 15.35
CA ILE A 69 18.12 -17.01 14.43
C ILE A 69 17.50 -16.72 13.06
N VAL A 70 17.00 -15.49 12.91
CA VAL A 70 16.61 -15.00 11.59
C VAL A 70 17.89 -14.83 10.79
N TYR A 71 17.99 -15.57 9.69
CA TYR A 71 19.02 -15.39 8.69
C TYR A 71 18.96 -13.96 8.13
N GLU A 72 19.76 -13.02 8.66
CA GLU A 72 20.03 -11.72 8.03
C GLU A 72 20.89 -11.87 6.76
N LYS A 73 20.66 -12.94 5.97
CA LYS A 73 21.49 -13.24 4.79
C LYS A 73 21.24 -12.23 3.67
N TYR A 74 20.02 -11.72 3.55
CA TYR A 74 19.63 -10.79 2.50
C TYR A 74 18.79 -9.64 3.07
N ILE A 75 19.03 -8.45 2.52
CA ILE A 75 18.28 -7.23 2.80
C ILE A 75 17.78 -6.71 1.46
N LEU A 76 16.50 -6.37 1.37
CA LEU A 76 15.95 -5.76 0.17
C LEU A 76 16.43 -4.31 0.07
N VAL A 77 17.09 -3.98 -1.04
CA VAL A 77 17.55 -2.62 -1.38
C VAL A 77 16.54 -2.00 -2.34
N MET A 78 15.98 -0.87 -1.95
CA MET A 78 14.92 -0.19 -2.70
C MET A 78 15.26 1.29 -2.87
N GLU A 79 14.60 1.91 -3.85
CA GLU A 79 14.58 3.36 -3.98
C GLU A 79 14.02 4.00 -2.70
N TYR A 80 14.68 5.05 -2.20
CA TYR A 80 14.17 5.82 -1.07
C TYR A 80 13.07 6.79 -1.51
N ALA A 81 11.93 6.73 -0.84
CA ALA A 81 10.81 7.65 -1.01
C ALA A 81 10.95 8.81 -0.01
N ASP A 82 11.37 9.97 -0.51
CA ASP A 82 11.72 11.15 0.29
C ASP A 82 10.51 11.88 0.87
N GLY A 83 9.32 11.70 0.29
CA GLY A 83 8.05 12.22 0.80
C GLY A 83 7.39 11.37 1.88
N GLY A 84 8.00 10.24 2.28
CA GLY A 84 7.45 9.35 3.30
C GLY A 84 6.19 8.60 2.83
N THR A 85 5.35 8.20 3.78
CA THR A 85 4.04 7.61 3.49
C THR A 85 3.04 8.65 3.01
N LEU A 86 1.99 8.23 2.28
CA LEU A 86 0.90 9.11 1.87
C LEU A 86 0.24 9.76 3.10
N ARG A 87 0.12 9.02 4.21
CA ARG A 87 -0.48 9.56 5.43
C ARG A 87 0.29 10.75 6.00
N GLU A 88 1.62 10.59 6.12
CA GLU A 88 2.52 11.66 6.57
C GLU A 88 2.56 12.81 5.56
N TYR A 89 2.61 12.48 4.28
CA TYR A 89 2.66 13.47 3.21
C TYR A 89 1.42 14.37 3.19
N LEU A 90 0.23 13.78 3.30
CA LEU A 90 -1.02 14.53 3.42
C LEU A 90 -0.99 15.40 4.68
N ASN A 91 -0.64 14.85 5.85
CA ASN A 91 -0.61 15.63 7.10
C ASN A 91 0.31 16.87 7.02
N ASN A 92 1.44 16.77 6.32
CA ASN A 92 2.44 17.83 6.26
C ASN A 92 2.23 18.81 5.09
N ASN A 93 1.52 18.41 4.03
CA ASN A 93 1.48 19.17 2.78
C ASN A 93 0.07 19.46 2.25
N PHE A 94 -0.99 19.00 2.92
CA PHE A 94 -2.35 19.04 2.37
C PHE A 94 -2.80 20.43 1.90
N ASP A 95 -2.50 21.48 2.68
CA ASP A 95 -2.88 22.86 2.35
C ASP A 95 -2.15 23.41 1.10
N ASN A 96 -1.02 22.80 0.74
CA ASN A 96 -0.25 23.14 -0.45
C ASN A 96 -0.66 22.30 -1.68
N LEU A 97 -1.50 21.28 -1.51
CA LEU A 97 -1.93 20.40 -2.61
C LEU A 97 -3.15 20.99 -3.33
N THR A 98 -2.97 21.28 -4.62
CA THR A 98 -4.08 21.69 -5.47
C THR A 98 -4.98 20.50 -5.78
N TRP A 99 -6.19 20.80 -6.29
CA TRP A 99 -7.08 19.76 -6.84
C TRP A 99 -6.38 18.89 -7.89
N ASN A 100 -5.59 19.51 -8.78
CA ASN A 100 -4.88 18.81 -9.84
C ASN A 100 -3.78 17.89 -9.31
N ASP A 101 -3.10 18.28 -8.21
CA ASP A 101 -2.10 17.40 -7.57
C ASP A 101 -2.78 16.17 -6.98
N LYS A 102 -3.90 16.35 -6.27
CA LYS A 102 -4.70 15.25 -5.71
C LYS A 102 -5.21 14.31 -6.81
N LEU A 103 -5.71 14.88 -7.92
CA LEU A 103 -6.20 14.10 -9.06
C LEU A 103 -5.08 13.31 -9.76
N LYS A 104 -3.89 13.89 -9.89
CA LYS A 104 -2.70 13.19 -10.42
C LYS A 104 -2.26 12.05 -9.50
N MET A 105 -2.22 12.28 -8.18
CA MET A 105 -1.89 11.24 -7.20
C MET A 105 -2.90 10.08 -7.26
N ALA A 106 -4.20 10.40 -7.32
CA ALA A 106 -5.28 9.42 -7.49
C ALA A 106 -5.10 8.58 -8.77
N HIS A 107 -4.85 9.25 -9.90
CA HIS A 107 -4.62 8.58 -11.18
C HIS A 107 -3.41 7.65 -11.12
N GLN A 108 -2.24 8.13 -10.66
CA GLN A 108 -1.03 7.33 -10.51
C GLN A 108 -1.24 6.09 -9.63
N LEU A 109 -1.93 6.25 -8.49
CA LEU A 109 -2.27 5.14 -7.60
C LEU A 109 -3.12 4.09 -8.33
N THR A 110 -4.17 4.53 -9.02
CA THR A 110 -5.08 3.60 -9.72
C THR A 110 -4.42 2.92 -10.91
N CYS A 111 -3.54 3.60 -11.65
CA CYS A 111 -2.72 3.00 -12.70
C CYS A 111 -1.78 1.93 -12.13
N ALA A 112 -1.13 2.20 -11.00
CA ALA A 112 -0.25 1.24 -10.35
C ALA A 112 -1.01 -0.03 -9.92
N VAL A 113 -2.22 0.10 -9.36
CA VAL A 113 -3.06 -1.06 -9.00
C VAL A 113 -3.62 -1.76 -10.23
N SER A 114 -3.99 -1.02 -11.29
CA SER A 114 -4.41 -1.60 -12.57
C SER A 114 -3.33 -2.50 -13.15
N TYR A 115 -2.07 -2.04 -13.14
CA TYR A 115 -0.94 -2.84 -13.59
C TYR A 115 -0.79 -4.15 -12.80
N LEU A 116 -0.97 -4.13 -11.48
CA LEU A 116 -0.95 -5.35 -10.65
C LEU A 116 -2.09 -6.30 -11.05
N HIS A 117 -3.31 -5.77 -11.19
CA HIS A 117 -4.48 -6.56 -11.54
C HIS A 117 -4.35 -7.19 -12.93
N ASP A 118 -3.74 -6.51 -13.90
CA ASP A 118 -3.44 -7.06 -15.23
C ASP A 118 -2.43 -8.22 -15.16
N LYS A 119 -1.55 -8.22 -14.16
CA LYS A 119 -0.63 -9.34 -13.85
C LYS A 119 -1.23 -10.40 -12.93
N ASN A 120 -2.54 -10.32 -12.65
CA ASN A 120 -3.24 -11.19 -11.69
C ASN A 120 -2.65 -11.16 -10.27
N ILE A 121 -2.03 -10.03 -9.89
CA ILE A 121 -1.56 -9.77 -8.54
C ILE A 121 -2.62 -8.96 -7.80
N ILE A 122 -2.98 -9.40 -6.60
CA ILE A 122 -3.93 -8.71 -5.72
C ILE A 122 -3.16 -8.23 -4.49
N HIS A 123 -3.25 -6.94 -4.17
CA HIS A 123 -2.41 -6.34 -3.15
C HIS A 123 -2.88 -6.66 -1.72
N LEU A 124 -4.19 -6.58 -1.47
CA LEU A 124 -4.91 -6.92 -0.23
C LEU A 124 -4.49 -6.16 1.04
N ASN A 125 -3.59 -5.18 0.92
CA ASN A 125 -3.10 -4.38 2.04
C ASN A 125 -2.85 -2.92 1.61
N LEU A 126 -3.74 -2.40 0.77
CA LEU A 126 -3.71 -1.00 0.33
C LEU A 126 -4.25 -0.12 1.46
N HIS A 127 -3.41 0.80 1.94
CA HIS A 127 -3.74 1.84 2.91
C HIS A 127 -2.69 2.94 2.84
N SER A 128 -2.93 4.12 3.41
CA SER A 128 -2.04 5.28 3.22
C SER A 128 -0.62 5.09 3.76
N GLN A 129 -0.39 4.16 4.69
CA GLN A 129 0.98 3.81 5.11
C GLN A 129 1.74 2.89 4.12
N ASN A 130 1.04 2.25 3.17
CA ASN A 130 1.63 1.41 2.11
C ASN A 130 1.66 2.10 0.74
N VAL A 131 1.29 3.38 0.70
CA VAL A 131 1.49 4.27 -0.44
C VAL A 131 2.59 5.22 -0.03
N LEU A 132 3.68 5.28 -0.78
CA LEU A 132 4.82 6.16 -0.53
C LEU A 132 4.86 7.28 -1.58
N ILE A 133 5.44 8.41 -1.19
CA ILE A 133 5.63 9.57 -2.08
C ILE A 133 7.11 9.77 -2.34
N ARG A 134 7.47 9.85 -3.62
CA ARG A 134 8.81 10.25 -4.05
C ARG A 134 8.72 11.33 -5.10
N GLN A 135 9.29 12.51 -4.84
CA GLN A 135 9.24 13.63 -5.78
C GLN A 135 7.81 13.86 -6.34
N ASN A 136 6.82 13.92 -5.44
CA ASN A 136 5.38 14.03 -5.76
C ASN A 136 4.79 12.91 -6.63
N THR A 137 5.48 11.77 -6.75
CA THR A 137 5.01 10.59 -7.47
C THR A 137 4.69 9.47 -6.50
N ILE A 138 3.58 8.77 -6.75
CA ILE A 138 3.13 7.62 -5.98
C ILE A 138 4.05 6.40 -6.22
N LYS A 139 4.38 5.70 -5.13
CA LYS A 139 5.08 4.41 -5.13
C LYS A 139 4.32 3.45 -4.23
N LEU A 140 3.98 2.26 -4.72
CA LEU A 140 3.32 1.23 -3.90
C LEU A 140 4.37 0.39 -3.15
N THR A 141 4.04 0.01 -1.91
CA THR A 141 4.82 -0.91 -1.08
C THR A 141 3.91 -1.82 -0.28
N GLY A 142 4.47 -2.75 0.51
CA GLY A 142 3.69 -3.67 1.33
C GLY A 142 3.19 -4.91 0.57
N PHE A 143 3.85 -5.26 -0.54
CA PHE A 143 3.63 -6.53 -1.25
C PHE A 143 4.00 -7.74 -0.38
N GLY A 144 3.34 -8.88 -0.62
CA GLY A 144 3.61 -10.14 0.10
C GLY A 144 2.96 -10.26 1.48
N LEU A 145 2.06 -9.32 1.83
CA LEU A 145 1.33 -9.28 3.11
C LEU A 145 -0.08 -9.88 3.03
N SER A 146 -0.46 -10.47 1.89
CA SER A 146 -1.83 -10.92 1.61
C SER A 146 -2.37 -11.86 2.69
N ASP A 147 -1.58 -12.84 3.13
CA ASP A 147 -2.04 -13.83 4.11
C ASP A 147 -2.02 -13.31 5.57
N ILE A 148 -1.08 -12.42 5.92
CA ILE A 148 -0.96 -11.85 7.28
C ILE A 148 -1.94 -10.69 7.51
N SER A 149 -2.39 -10.03 6.44
CA SER A 149 -3.41 -8.98 6.47
C SER A 149 -4.78 -9.46 6.98
N CYS A 150 -4.97 -10.78 7.12
CA CYS A 150 -6.22 -11.40 7.55
C CYS A 150 -6.63 -11.06 8.99
N GLN A 151 -5.68 -10.83 9.89
CA GLN A 151 -5.99 -10.51 11.29
C GLN A 151 -5.60 -9.06 11.69
N ASN A 152 -4.61 -8.45 11.03
CA ASN A 152 -3.98 -7.19 11.46
C ASN A 152 -4.04 -6.03 10.43
N GLY A 153 -4.91 -6.10 9.42
CA GLY A 153 -5.07 -4.99 8.47
C GLY A 153 -5.66 -3.72 9.12
N ILE A 154 -5.45 -2.56 8.49
CA ILE A 154 -6.02 -1.29 8.97
C ILE A 154 -7.51 -1.24 8.60
N ILE A 155 -8.37 -1.39 9.62
CA ILE A 155 -9.83 -1.63 9.49
C ILE A 155 -10.53 -0.79 8.42
N PRO A 156 -10.36 0.56 8.37
CA PRO A 156 -10.98 1.40 7.34
C PRO A 156 -10.85 0.92 5.90
N TYR A 157 -9.71 0.33 5.54
CA TYR A 157 -9.37 -0.05 4.16
C TYR A 157 -9.72 -1.50 3.83
N ILE A 158 -10.16 -2.29 4.82
CA ILE A 158 -10.48 -3.70 4.62
C ILE A 158 -11.86 -3.84 3.97
N ASP A 159 -11.95 -4.69 2.94
CA ASP A 159 -13.21 -5.06 2.31
C ASP A 159 -14.25 -5.52 3.35
N PRO A 160 -15.42 -4.85 3.47
CA PRO A 160 -16.43 -5.15 4.48
C PRO A 160 -16.94 -6.59 4.41
N LYS A 161 -16.92 -7.23 3.22
CA LYS A 161 -17.31 -8.63 3.07
C LYS A 161 -16.41 -9.60 3.81
N LYS A 162 -15.18 -9.20 4.15
CA LYS A 162 -14.28 -9.98 5.01
C LYS A 162 -14.84 -10.16 6.44
N PHE A 163 -15.72 -9.26 6.87
CA PHE A 163 -16.32 -9.28 8.20
C PHE A 163 -17.70 -9.96 8.22
N SER A 164 -18.25 -10.31 7.06
CA SER A 164 -19.54 -10.99 6.96
C SER A 164 -19.42 -12.47 7.35
N LEU A 165 -20.50 -13.04 7.87
CA LEU A 165 -20.62 -14.47 8.13
C LEU A 165 -20.61 -15.23 6.78
N GLY A 166 -19.48 -15.83 6.42
CA GLY A 166 -19.35 -16.64 5.20
C GLY A 166 -17.92 -16.79 4.71
N ASN A 167 -17.71 -17.73 3.78
CA ASN A 167 -16.42 -17.96 3.15
C ASN A 167 -16.21 -16.98 1.97
N TYR A 168 -15.99 -15.71 2.27
CA TYR A 168 -15.59 -14.73 1.25
C TYR A 168 -14.08 -14.73 1.06
N THR A 169 -13.63 -15.05 -0.16
CA THR A 169 -12.22 -14.90 -0.54
C THR A 169 -11.98 -13.51 -1.10
N LEU A 170 -11.04 -12.79 -0.49
CA LEU A 170 -10.61 -11.48 -0.98
C LEU A 170 -10.11 -11.58 -2.42
N ASN A 171 -10.44 -10.58 -3.22
CA ASN A 171 -10.16 -10.59 -4.66
C ASN A 171 -9.83 -9.17 -5.15
N LYS A 172 -9.72 -8.98 -6.48
CA LYS A 172 -9.40 -7.67 -7.08
C LYS A 172 -10.38 -6.56 -6.64
N LYS A 173 -11.64 -6.88 -6.37
CA LYS A 173 -12.63 -5.91 -5.86
C LYS A 173 -12.38 -5.50 -4.41
N SER A 174 -11.62 -6.29 -3.65
CA SER A 174 -11.16 -5.91 -2.31
C SER A 174 -10.13 -4.78 -2.37
N ASP A 175 -9.19 -4.84 -3.34
CA ASP A 175 -8.28 -3.71 -3.60
C ASP A 175 -9.06 -2.47 -4.05
N VAL A 176 -10.08 -2.63 -4.89
CA VAL A 176 -10.93 -1.52 -5.35
C VAL A 176 -11.64 -0.83 -4.18
N TYR A 177 -12.10 -1.59 -3.17
CA TYR A 177 -12.65 -1.00 -1.95
C TYR A 177 -11.63 -0.11 -1.24
N SER A 178 -10.41 -0.63 -1.01
CA SER A 178 -9.34 0.13 -0.38
C SER A 178 -8.97 1.39 -1.18
N ILE A 179 -8.97 1.30 -2.52
CA ILE A 179 -8.79 2.44 -3.41
C ILE A 179 -9.88 3.49 -3.18
N GLY A 180 -11.15 3.12 -3.04
CA GLY A 180 -12.23 4.07 -2.73
C GLY A 180 -11.94 4.88 -1.47
N VAL A 181 -11.50 4.21 -0.41
CA VAL A 181 -11.13 4.86 0.86
C VAL A 181 -9.90 5.78 0.68
N LEU A 182 -8.88 5.33 -0.04
CA LEU A 182 -7.68 6.13 -0.35
C LEU A 182 -7.99 7.38 -1.19
N LEU A 183 -8.87 7.27 -2.17
CA LEU A 183 -9.29 8.41 -3.01
C LEU A 183 -10.05 9.45 -2.20
N TRP A 184 -10.87 9.02 -1.24
CA TRP A 184 -11.53 9.90 -0.29
C TRP A 184 -10.51 10.55 0.67
N GLU A 185 -9.54 9.79 1.17
CA GLU A 185 -8.49 10.28 2.07
C GLU A 185 -7.57 11.32 1.41
N MET A 186 -7.17 11.10 0.16
CA MET A 186 -6.39 12.08 -0.63
C MET A 186 -7.15 13.40 -0.82
N LEU A 187 -8.48 13.30 -0.95
CA LEU A 187 -9.34 14.45 -1.16
C LEU A 187 -9.60 15.22 0.14
N SER A 188 -9.89 14.49 1.24
CA SER A 188 -10.25 15.06 2.54
C SER A 188 -9.04 15.51 3.34
N GLY A 189 -7.87 14.89 3.10
CA GLY A 189 -6.66 15.10 3.89
C GLY A 189 -6.72 14.49 5.28
N ARG A 190 -7.83 13.85 5.67
CA ARG A 190 -8.05 13.32 7.02
C ARG A 190 -7.94 11.80 7.05
N PRO A 191 -7.51 11.20 8.17
CA PRO A 191 -7.62 9.76 8.36
C PRO A 191 -9.09 9.29 8.19
N PRO A 192 -9.34 8.15 7.54
CA PRO A 192 -10.70 7.64 7.40
C PRO A 192 -11.24 7.18 8.75
N PHE A 193 -12.49 7.55 9.02
CA PHE A 193 -13.27 7.31 10.22
C PHE A 193 -12.63 7.89 11.49
N GLU A 194 -11.94 9.04 11.37
CA GLU A 194 -11.23 9.69 12.48
C GLU A 194 -12.10 9.95 13.71
N TYR A 195 -13.37 10.31 13.50
CA TYR A 195 -14.31 10.68 14.57
C TYR A 195 -15.25 9.54 14.98
N GLU A 196 -15.07 8.35 14.43
CA GLU A 196 -15.92 7.18 14.73
C GLU A 196 -15.38 6.37 15.90
N ASP A 197 -16.24 5.56 16.50
CA ASP A 197 -15.85 4.60 17.52
C ASP A 197 -14.97 3.49 16.93
N GLN A 198 -13.66 3.60 17.21
CA GLN A 198 -12.64 2.66 16.73
C GLN A 198 -12.86 1.23 17.24
N TYR A 199 -13.52 1.04 18.40
CA TYR A 199 -13.78 -0.29 18.96
C TYR A 199 -14.82 -1.04 18.14
N ASN A 200 -15.89 -0.35 17.73
CA ASN A 200 -17.00 -0.92 16.96
C ASN A 200 -16.88 -0.71 15.45
N LEU A 201 -15.84 -0.02 14.97
CA LEU A 201 -15.69 0.38 13.56
C LEU A 201 -15.83 -0.78 12.58
N ARG A 202 -15.28 -1.96 12.92
CA ARG A 202 -15.43 -3.18 12.10
C ARG A 202 -16.90 -3.55 11.87
N THR A 203 -17.70 -3.52 12.93
CA THR A 203 -19.13 -3.83 12.90
C THR A 203 -19.90 -2.75 12.16
N LEU A 204 -19.57 -1.48 12.39
CA LEU A 204 -20.23 -0.37 11.69
C LEU A 204 -19.97 -0.42 10.19
N ILE A 205 -18.73 -0.66 9.75
CA ILE A 205 -18.36 -0.79 8.34
C ILE A 205 -19.06 -1.98 7.68
N SER A 206 -19.18 -3.11 8.39
CA SER A 206 -19.88 -4.29 7.88
C SER A 206 -21.39 -4.05 7.74
N GLN A 207 -21.98 -3.19 8.57
CA GLN A 207 -23.37 -2.75 8.51
C GLN A 207 -23.62 -1.62 7.50
N GLY A 208 -22.58 -1.12 6.83
CA GLY A 208 -22.71 -0.14 5.76
C GLY A 208 -22.25 1.27 6.09
N LEU A 209 -21.62 1.50 7.26
CA LEU A 209 -20.97 2.78 7.55
C LEU A 209 -19.95 3.10 6.45
N ARG A 210 -20.04 4.31 5.92
CA ARG A 210 -19.10 4.87 4.94
C ARG A 210 -18.77 6.30 5.33
N GLU A 211 -17.64 6.76 4.84
CA GLU A 211 -17.25 8.14 5.00
C GLU A 211 -18.22 9.09 4.27
N THR A 212 -18.34 10.28 4.84
CA THR A 212 -19.25 11.31 4.30
C THR A 212 -18.65 11.92 3.04
N PRO A 213 -19.40 12.06 1.93
CA PRO A 213 -18.90 12.77 0.76
C PRO A 213 -18.44 14.19 1.10
N ILE A 214 -17.29 14.61 0.55
CA ILE A 214 -16.71 15.92 0.85
C ILE A 214 -17.50 17.00 0.08
N PRO A 215 -18.05 18.02 0.76
CA PRO A 215 -18.79 19.09 0.09
C PRO A 215 -17.94 19.80 -0.98
N ASN A 216 -18.60 20.30 -2.02
CA ASN A 216 -17.97 21.00 -3.15
C ASN A 216 -17.00 20.15 -4.00
N THR A 217 -17.00 18.82 -3.83
CA THR A 217 -16.26 17.91 -4.71
C THR A 217 -16.95 17.78 -6.07
N PRO A 218 -16.22 17.77 -7.19
CA PRO A 218 -16.79 17.45 -8.50
C PRO A 218 -17.55 16.11 -8.48
N LYS A 219 -18.81 16.13 -8.93
CA LYS A 219 -19.72 14.99 -8.76
C LYS A 219 -19.21 13.71 -9.42
N ASN A 220 -18.52 13.85 -10.55
CA ASN A 220 -17.86 12.74 -11.25
C ASN A 220 -16.79 12.06 -10.38
N TYR A 221 -15.96 12.81 -9.64
CA TYR A 221 -14.97 12.25 -8.73
C TYR A 221 -15.61 11.60 -7.50
N GLU A 222 -16.65 12.24 -6.95
CA GLU A 222 -17.45 11.65 -5.86
C GLU A 222 -18.02 10.29 -6.26
N MET A 223 -18.60 10.18 -7.45
CA MET A 223 -19.13 8.93 -7.99
C MET A 223 -18.06 7.83 -8.15
N ILE A 224 -16.80 8.19 -8.38
CA ILE A 224 -15.71 7.23 -8.48
C ILE A 224 -15.45 6.58 -7.13
N TYR A 225 -15.06 7.36 -6.11
CA TYR A 225 -14.70 6.76 -4.82
C TYR A 225 -15.92 6.13 -4.12
N THR A 226 -17.11 6.71 -4.29
CA THR A 226 -18.34 6.12 -3.73
C THR A 226 -18.79 4.84 -4.44
N GLY A 227 -18.48 4.70 -5.72
CA GLY A 227 -18.64 3.45 -6.47
C GLY A 227 -17.65 2.38 -6.00
N CYS A 228 -16.40 2.77 -5.73
CA CYS A 228 -15.35 1.85 -5.27
C CYS A 228 -15.67 1.17 -3.93
N TRP A 229 -16.30 1.88 -2.98
CA TRP A 229 -16.55 1.35 -1.64
C TRP A 229 -17.95 0.76 -1.43
N LYS A 230 -18.68 0.42 -2.51
CA LYS A 230 -19.98 -0.26 -2.40
C LYS A 230 -19.88 -1.54 -1.56
N HIS A 231 -20.93 -1.86 -0.81
CA HIS A 231 -20.92 -3.02 0.09
C HIS A 231 -20.66 -4.31 -0.68
N GLU A 232 -21.42 -4.54 -1.76
CA GLU A 232 -21.28 -5.71 -2.60
C GLU A 232 -20.09 -5.58 -3.56
N PRO A 233 -19.17 -6.55 -3.62
CA PRO A 233 -18.00 -6.50 -4.50
C PRO A 233 -18.34 -6.40 -5.99
N TYR A 234 -19.45 -7.00 -6.44
CA TYR A 234 -19.90 -6.98 -7.83
C TYR A 234 -20.46 -5.62 -8.27
N ASP A 235 -20.93 -4.79 -7.34
CA ASP A 235 -21.40 -3.42 -7.60
C ASP A 235 -20.26 -2.42 -7.74
N ARG A 236 -19.03 -2.80 -7.35
CA ARG A 236 -17.85 -1.96 -7.46
C ARG A 236 -17.36 -1.97 -8.92
N PRO A 237 -16.79 -0.88 -9.44
CA PRO A 237 -16.16 -0.87 -10.76
C PRO A 237 -14.92 -1.80 -10.81
N THR A 238 -14.41 -2.09 -12.01
CA THR A 238 -13.04 -2.61 -12.16
C THR A 238 -12.04 -1.48 -11.93
N ILE A 239 -10.78 -1.79 -11.61
CA ILE A 239 -9.77 -0.74 -11.46
C ILE A 239 -9.50 -0.02 -12.79
N GLN A 240 -9.63 -0.71 -13.92
CA GLN A 240 -9.50 -0.15 -15.27
C GLN A 240 -10.61 0.88 -15.55
N GLU A 241 -11.85 0.60 -15.12
CA GLU A 241 -12.96 1.56 -15.18
C GLU A 241 -12.69 2.79 -14.31
N VAL A 242 -12.10 2.60 -13.12
CA VAL A 242 -11.71 3.71 -12.23
C VAL A 242 -10.66 4.60 -12.90
N VAL A 243 -9.61 4.00 -13.48
CA VAL A 243 -8.57 4.72 -14.24
C VAL A 243 -9.21 5.53 -15.37
N SER A 244 -10.04 4.89 -16.20
CA SER A 244 -10.70 5.54 -17.34
C SER A 244 -11.59 6.72 -16.90
N ARG A 245 -12.30 6.58 -15.78
CA ARG A 245 -13.13 7.64 -15.23
C ARG A 245 -12.28 8.81 -14.72
N LEU A 246 -11.15 8.56 -14.07
CA LEU A 246 -10.23 9.62 -13.62
C LEU A 246 -9.61 10.36 -14.81
N GLU A 247 -9.20 9.65 -15.86
CA GLU A 247 -8.67 10.24 -17.10
C GLU A 247 -9.69 11.15 -17.79
N ALA A 248 -10.97 10.75 -17.79
CA ALA A 248 -12.05 11.57 -18.32
C ALA A 248 -12.27 12.88 -17.52
N ILE A 249 -11.85 12.95 -16.24
CA ILE A 249 -11.85 14.18 -15.44
C ILE A 249 -10.65 15.04 -15.82
N ILE A 250 -9.46 14.43 -15.88
CA ILE A 250 -8.20 15.11 -16.20
C ILE A 250 -8.26 15.79 -17.57
N THR A 251 -8.81 15.10 -18.57
CA THR A 251 -8.90 15.60 -19.96
C THR A 251 -9.92 16.72 -20.17
N LYS A 252 -10.80 16.97 -19.20
CA LYS A 252 -11.84 18.03 -19.26
C LYS A 252 -11.47 19.30 -18.48
N ASN A 253 -10.37 19.26 -17.72
CA ASN A 253 -9.83 20.40 -16.97
C ASN A 253 -8.73 21.08 -17.77
#